data_AF-A0A3B4C429-F1
#
_entry.id   AF-A0A3B4C429-F1
#
_cell.length_a   1.000
_cell.length_b   1.000
_cell.length_c   1.000
_cell.angle_alpha   90.00
_cell.angle_beta   90.00
_cell.angle_gamma   90.00
#
_symmetry.space_group_name_H-M   'P 1'
#
loop_
_entity.id
_entity.type
_entity.pdbx_description
1 polymer ?
#
loop_
_entity_poly.entity_id
_entity_poly.type
_entity_poly.pdbx_seq_one_letter_code
_entity_poly.pdbx_strand_id
1 'polypeptide(L)'
;MWKEISSESGQYRGRVQLVNGHSPANLSLLISHLTVEDGGYYRCDVGAGEHIDITLTVEVCTLVKNENGSSIKAHAGGSVLLPCYCTDLHRKPETFIWKKLNTVTKMWEEISSESGQYRGRIQLVNGHSPGNLSLLISQLTVEDGGYYRCDVGAGEHIDITLTVEVLDPPKTTTPTVQTTSSTSTASYPQPSDCKHSTLTAAEMFLLHLICV
;
A
#
# COMPACT_ATOMS: atom_id res chain seq x y z
N MET A 1 -5.99 -36.82 -0.31
CA MET A 1 -6.65 -37.19 0.95
C MET A 1 -7.16 -35.89 1.57
N TRP A 2 -8.47 -35.76 1.79
CA TRP A 2 -9.06 -34.56 2.39
C TRP A 2 -8.80 -34.52 3.90
N LYS A 3 -8.62 -33.33 4.45
CA LYS A 3 -8.46 -33.11 5.90
C LYS A 3 -9.66 -32.31 6.38
N GLU A 4 -10.31 -32.80 7.42
CA GLU A 4 -11.45 -32.12 8.04
C GLU A 4 -10.99 -30.83 8.72
N ILE A 5 -11.76 -29.76 8.51
CA ILE A 5 -11.53 -28.46 9.14
C ILE A 5 -12.17 -28.49 10.52
N SER A 6 -11.39 -28.16 11.55
CA SER A 6 -11.84 -28.15 12.95
C SER A 6 -11.58 -26.79 13.58
N SER A 7 -12.56 -26.24 14.29
CA SER A 7 -12.41 -25.05 15.12
C SER A 7 -11.65 -25.33 16.42
N GLU A 8 -11.42 -26.61 16.77
CA GLU A 8 -10.80 -27.02 18.03
C GLU A 8 -9.30 -27.32 17.90
N SER A 9 -8.81 -27.54 16.67
CA SER A 9 -7.44 -28.02 16.44
C SER A 9 -6.84 -27.55 15.10
N GLY A 10 -5.50 -27.64 14.99
CA GLY A 10 -4.77 -27.28 13.78
C GLY A 10 -4.77 -25.78 13.47
N GLN A 11 -4.49 -25.43 12.21
CA GLN A 11 -4.35 -24.04 11.75
C GLN A 11 -5.65 -23.23 11.81
N TYR A 12 -6.80 -23.90 11.87
CA TYR A 12 -8.13 -23.29 11.87
C TYR A 12 -8.70 -23.07 13.29
N ARG A 13 -7.96 -23.46 14.32
CA ARG A 13 -8.41 -23.39 15.71
C ARG A 13 -8.82 -21.96 16.08
N GLY A 14 -10.07 -21.79 16.52
CA GLY A 14 -10.64 -20.50 16.92
C GLY A 14 -10.87 -19.50 15.77
N ARG A 15 -10.63 -19.88 14.51
CA ARG A 15 -10.78 -19.00 13.35
C ARG A 15 -11.97 -19.37 12.46
N VAL A 16 -12.52 -20.57 12.59
CA VAL A 16 -13.58 -21.06 11.71
C VAL A 16 -14.93 -21.18 12.41
N GLN A 17 -15.99 -20.83 11.70
CA GLN A 17 -17.37 -20.92 12.16
C GLN A 17 -18.28 -21.38 11.02
N LEU A 18 -19.13 -22.37 11.27
CA LEU A 18 -20.19 -22.75 10.35
C LEU A 18 -21.34 -21.74 10.49
N VAL A 19 -21.70 -21.10 9.38
CA VAL A 19 -22.72 -20.04 9.33
C VAL A 19 -24.03 -20.66 8.84
N ASN A 20 -24.83 -21.16 9.79
CA ASN A 20 -26.12 -21.77 9.48
C ASN A 20 -27.30 -20.78 9.55
N GLY A 21 -27.07 -19.53 9.98
CA GLY A 21 -28.11 -18.49 10.07
C GLY A 21 -29.44 -19.00 10.67
N HIS A 22 -30.57 -18.64 10.03
CA HIS A 22 -31.91 -19.16 10.33
C HIS A 22 -32.36 -20.27 9.35
N SER A 23 -31.49 -20.71 8.43
CA SER A 23 -31.84 -21.68 7.40
C SER A 23 -30.92 -22.90 7.51
N PRO A 24 -31.43 -24.10 7.82
CA PRO A 24 -30.62 -25.31 7.91
C PRO A 24 -29.95 -25.71 6.59
N ALA A 25 -30.31 -25.06 5.47
CA ALA A 25 -29.67 -25.26 4.17
C ALA A 25 -28.41 -24.40 3.94
N ASN A 26 -28.11 -23.43 4.82
CA ASN A 26 -26.88 -22.66 4.70
C ASN A 26 -25.72 -23.44 5.34
N LEU A 27 -24.80 -23.93 4.52
CA LEU A 27 -23.60 -24.67 4.95
C LEU A 27 -22.33 -23.84 4.77
N SER A 28 -22.44 -22.51 4.83
CA SER A 28 -21.32 -21.60 4.62
C SER A 28 -20.28 -21.73 5.74
N LEU A 29 -19.00 -21.68 5.37
CA LEU A 29 -17.88 -21.64 6.30
C LEU A 29 -17.31 -20.22 6.35
N LEU A 30 -17.28 -19.62 7.54
CA LEU A 30 -16.53 -18.39 7.80
C LEU A 30 -15.13 -18.77 8.30
N ILE A 31 -14.09 -18.23 7.66
CA ILE A 31 -12.70 -18.31 8.13
C ILE A 31 -12.23 -16.89 8.44
N SER A 32 -11.98 -16.61 9.71
CA SER A 32 -11.48 -15.31 10.19
C SER A 32 -9.95 -15.24 10.12
N HIS A 33 -9.41 -14.03 9.96
CA HIS A 33 -7.96 -13.78 9.93
C HIS A 33 -7.24 -14.66 8.89
N LEU A 34 -7.67 -14.57 7.63
CA LEU A 34 -7.10 -15.35 6.53
C LEU A 34 -5.59 -15.11 6.40
N THR A 35 -4.84 -16.19 6.25
CA THR A 35 -3.42 -16.17 5.90
C THR A 35 -3.23 -16.75 4.50
N VAL A 36 -2.08 -16.49 3.88
CA VAL A 36 -1.71 -17.12 2.59
C VAL A 36 -1.76 -18.65 2.63
N GLU A 37 -1.51 -19.25 3.80
CA GLU A 37 -1.55 -20.70 4.00
C GLU A 37 -2.97 -21.27 4.02
N ASP A 38 -3.99 -20.42 4.21
CA ASP A 38 -5.39 -20.81 4.07
C ASP A 38 -5.80 -20.92 2.59
N GLY A 39 -4.99 -20.42 1.65
CA GLY A 39 -5.24 -20.61 0.23
C GLY A 39 -5.22 -22.09 -0.16
N GLY A 40 -6.20 -22.56 -0.92
CA GLY A 40 -6.28 -23.96 -1.31
C GLY A 40 -7.64 -24.41 -1.81
N TYR A 41 -7.78 -25.74 -1.93
CA TYR A 41 -9.02 -26.40 -2.32
C TYR A 41 -9.80 -26.82 -1.07
N TYR A 42 -11.05 -26.42 -1.04
CA TYR A 42 -12.02 -26.71 0.01
C TYR A 42 -13.13 -27.55 -0.59
N ARG A 43 -13.65 -28.49 0.19
CA ARG A 43 -14.78 -29.32 -0.20
C ARG A 43 -15.87 -29.20 0.86
N CYS A 44 -17.07 -28.82 0.43
CA CYS A 44 -18.29 -29.00 1.20
C CYS A 44 -18.89 -30.34 0.77
N ASP A 45 -18.93 -31.31 1.69
CA ASP A 45 -19.55 -32.60 1.46
C ASP A 45 -20.95 -32.58 2.09
N VAL A 46 -21.99 -32.85 1.29
CA VAL A 46 -23.39 -32.82 1.74
C VAL A 46 -24.00 -34.23 1.85
N GLY A 47 -23.17 -35.27 1.70
CA GLY A 47 -23.59 -36.66 1.75
C GLY A 47 -24.14 -37.19 0.42
N ALA A 48 -24.46 -38.49 0.38
CA ALA A 48 -24.95 -39.20 -0.81
C ALA A 48 -24.05 -39.11 -2.07
N GLY A 49 -22.78 -38.75 -1.89
CA GLY A 49 -21.82 -38.54 -2.99
C GLY A 49 -21.83 -37.12 -3.58
N GLU A 50 -22.72 -36.25 -3.10
CA GLU A 50 -22.80 -34.85 -3.53
C GLU A 50 -21.80 -33.99 -2.76
N HIS A 51 -21.09 -33.14 -3.49
CA HIS A 51 -20.11 -32.21 -2.93
C HIS A 51 -19.93 -30.97 -3.81
N ILE A 52 -19.49 -29.90 -3.17
CA ILE A 52 -19.12 -28.64 -3.82
C ILE A 52 -17.64 -28.40 -3.54
N ASP A 53 -16.84 -28.29 -4.59
CA ASP A 53 -15.43 -27.93 -4.51
C ASP A 53 -15.27 -26.42 -4.74
N ILE A 54 -14.48 -25.78 -3.86
CA ILE A 54 -14.26 -24.34 -3.83
C ILE A 54 -12.75 -24.11 -3.80
N THR A 55 -12.26 -23.19 -4.61
CA THR A 55 -10.87 -22.72 -4.52
C THR A 55 -10.85 -21.39 -3.79
N LEU A 56 -10.15 -21.33 -2.67
CA LEU A 56 -9.85 -20.10 -1.96
C LEU A 56 -8.48 -19.60 -2.41
N THR A 57 -8.44 -18.43 -3.03
CA THR A 57 -7.19 -17.70 -3.29
C THR A 57 -7.09 -16.55 -2.31
N VAL A 58 -6.05 -16.56 -1.48
CA VAL A 58 -5.77 -15.44 -0.58
C VAL A 58 -4.80 -14.51 -1.29
N GLU A 59 -5.33 -13.40 -1.78
CA GLU A 59 -4.53 -12.40 -2.49
C GLU A 59 -3.70 -11.56 -1.51
N VAL A 60 -2.45 -11.30 -1.87
CA VAL A 60 -1.52 -10.46 -1.09
C VAL A 60 -1.15 -9.22 -1.89
N CYS A 61 -0.72 -8.16 -1.19
CA CYS A 61 -0.14 -7.00 -1.84
C CYS A 61 1.13 -7.44 -2.59
N THR A 62 1.06 -7.41 -3.92
CA THR A 62 2.22 -7.56 -4.79
C THR A 62 2.63 -6.17 -5.24
N LEU A 63 3.90 -5.80 -5.06
CA LEU A 63 4.35 -4.45 -5.36
C LEU A 63 4.60 -4.29 -6.86
N VAL A 64 4.27 -3.13 -7.40
CA VAL A 64 4.66 -2.77 -8.76
C VAL A 64 6.15 -2.42 -8.75
N LYS A 65 6.97 -3.28 -9.38
CA LYS A 65 8.44 -3.14 -9.44
C LYS A 65 8.86 -2.52 -10.77
N ASN A 66 9.80 -1.59 -10.70
CA ASN A 66 10.51 -1.09 -11.89
C ASN A 66 11.67 -2.03 -12.20
N GLU A 67 11.70 -2.60 -13.41
CA GLU A 67 12.70 -3.59 -13.83
C GLU A 67 14.15 -3.06 -13.78
N ASN A 68 14.34 -1.75 -13.91
CA ASN A 68 15.65 -1.10 -13.89
C ASN A 68 16.04 -0.50 -12.52
N GLY A 69 15.25 -0.77 -11.47
CA GLY A 69 15.37 -0.12 -10.18
C GLY A 69 14.84 1.32 -10.20
N SER A 70 14.36 1.80 -9.05
CA SER A 70 13.83 3.15 -8.91
C SER A 70 14.94 4.09 -8.44
N SER A 71 15.53 4.85 -9.35
CA SER A 71 16.47 5.94 -9.01
C SER A 71 15.76 7.28 -9.18
N ILE A 72 15.70 8.07 -8.11
CA ILE A 72 15.02 9.36 -8.07
C ILE A 72 16.03 10.44 -7.72
N LYS A 73 15.98 11.54 -8.47
CA LYS A 73 16.74 12.75 -8.19
C LYS A 73 15.80 13.83 -7.67
N ALA A 74 16.22 14.52 -6.63
CA ALA A 74 15.50 15.65 -6.05
C ALA A 74 16.48 16.74 -5.63
N HIS A 75 15.97 17.91 -5.27
CA HIS A 75 16.79 19.05 -4.85
C HIS A 75 16.65 19.32 -3.36
N ALA A 76 17.74 19.76 -2.73
CA ALA A 76 17.72 20.22 -1.35
C ALA A 76 16.70 21.36 -1.15
N GLY A 77 15.99 21.34 -0.02
CA GLY A 77 14.87 22.23 0.30
C GLY A 77 13.53 21.82 -0.35
N GLY A 78 13.55 20.93 -1.35
CA GLY A 78 12.36 20.46 -2.04
C GLY A 78 11.60 19.34 -1.30
N SER A 79 10.70 18.67 -2.02
CA SER A 79 10.00 17.48 -1.56
C SER A 79 10.07 16.39 -2.63
N VAL A 80 10.02 15.12 -2.21
CA VAL A 80 10.03 13.96 -3.11
C VAL A 80 8.99 12.94 -2.69
N LEU A 81 8.33 12.33 -3.66
CA LEU A 81 7.43 11.20 -3.46
C LEU A 81 8.17 9.92 -3.86
N LEU A 82 8.42 9.04 -2.91
CA LEU A 82 8.98 7.72 -3.15
C LEU A 82 7.82 6.75 -3.44
N PRO A 83 7.69 6.23 -4.67
CA PRO A 83 6.56 5.40 -5.06
C PRO A 83 6.65 4.02 -4.41
N CYS A 84 5.55 3.61 -3.78
CA CYS A 84 5.33 2.22 -3.36
C CYS A 84 3.85 1.95 -3.41
N TYR A 85 3.40 0.99 -4.22
CA TYR A 85 1.99 0.67 -4.33
C TYR A 85 1.80 -0.79 -4.71
N CYS A 86 0.75 -1.37 -4.15
CA CYS A 86 0.26 -2.69 -4.52
C CYS A 86 -0.32 -2.62 -5.95
N THR A 87 -0.27 -3.73 -6.68
CA THR A 87 -0.95 -3.90 -7.98
C THR A 87 -2.44 -3.62 -7.88
N ASP A 88 -3.08 -3.99 -6.77
CA ASP A 88 -4.42 -3.57 -6.38
C ASP A 88 -4.38 -2.43 -5.36
N LEU A 89 -4.81 -1.22 -5.76
CA LEU A 89 -4.82 -0.03 -4.92
C LEU A 89 -5.89 -0.05 -3.81
N HIS A 90 -6.86 -0.96 -3.86
CA HIS A 90 -7.85 -1.16 -2.80
C HIS A 90 -7.39 -2.19 -1.76
N ARG A 91 -6.26 -2.86 -1.98
CA ARG A 91 -5.69 -3.84 -1.06
C ARG A 91 -4.76 -3.16 -0.06
N LYS A 92 -5.16 -3.13 1.22
CA LYS A 92 -4.23 -2.79 2.31
C LYS A 92 -3.36 -4.00 2.64
N PRO A 93 -2.01 -3.90 2.65
CA PRO A 93 -1.18 -4.96 3.21
C PRO A 93 -1.39 -5.02 4.73
N GLU A 94 -1.28 -6.22 5.30
CA GLU A 94 -1.39 -6.43 6.75
C GLU A 94 -0.27 -5.71 7.51
N THR A 95 0.93 -5.73 6.95
CA THR A 95 2.10 -5.02 7.47
C THR A 95 2.77 -4.24 6.34
N PHE A 96 3.25 -3.04 6.64
CA PHE A 96 4.17 -2.33 5.74
C PHE A 96 5.09 -1.43 6.55
N ILE A 97 6.35 -1.33 6.13
CA ILE A 97 7.37 -0.52 6.80
C ILE A 97 8.25 0.16 5.75
N TRP A 98 8.50 1.45 5.94
CA TRP A 98 9.55 2.16 5.23
C TRP A 98 10.85 2.13 6.02
N LYS A 99 11.95 1.76 5.36
CA LYS A 99 13.27 1.68 5.96
C LYS A 99 14.27 2.49 5.14
N LYS A 100 15.30 3.04 5.80
CA LYS A 100 16.48 3.61 5.14
C LYS A 100 17.70 2.78 5.50
N LEU A 101 18.57 2.52 4.53
CA LEU A 101 19.83 1.84 4.77
C LEU A 101 20.80 2.80 5.48
N ASN A 102 21.19 2.45 6.70
CA ASN A 102 22.32 3.07 7.36
C ASN A 102 23.61 2.55 6.73
N THR A 103 24.32 3.42 6.02
CA THR A 103 25.52 3.04 5.25
C THR A 103 26.73 2.73 6.13
N VAL A 104 26.72 3.14 7.40
CA VAL A 104 27.77 2.85 8.39
C VAL A 104 27.57 1.48 9.00
N THR A 105 26.38 1.22 9.56
CA THR A 105 26.06 -0.07 10.22
C THR A 105 25.68 -1.16 9.23
N LYS A 106 25.38 -0.81 7.97
CA LYS A 106 24.86 -1.70 6.92
C LYS A 106 23.51 -2.35 7.28
N MET A 107 22.75 -1.71 8.17
CA MET A 107 21.43 -2.19 8.58
C MET A 107 20.31 -1.29 8.04
N TRP A 108 19.16 -1.89 7.79
CA TRP A 108 17.93 -1.17 7.46
C TRP A 108 17.29 -0.65 8.74
N GLU A 109 17.13 0.66 8.83
CA GLU A 109 16.50 1.34 9.97
C GLU A 109 15.12 1.84 9.59
N GLU A 110 14.14 1.61 10.47
CA GLU A 110 12.77 2.06 10.24
C GLU A 110 12.67 3.59 10.23
N ILE A 111 11.92 4.11 9.26
CA ILE A 111 11.63 5.53 9.14
C ILE A 111 10.43 5.84 10.03
N SER A 112 10.68 6.57 11.12
CA SER A 112 9.64 7.02 12.05
C SER A 112 9.23 8.47 11.77
N SER A 113 7.92 8.73 11.76
CA SER A 113 7.37 10.10 11.69
C SER A 113 7.40 10.82 13.05
N GLU A 114 7.63 10.08 14.13
CA GLU A 114 7.51 10.56 15.52
C GLU A 114 8.85 11.04 16.08
N SER A 115 9.97 10.58 15.52
CA SER A 115 11.32 10.80 16.06
C SER A 115 12.39 10.93 14.98
N GLY A 116 13.58 11.37 15.40
CA GLY A 116 14.74 11.49 14.51
C GLY A 116 14.60 12.55 13.42
N GLN A 117 15.38 12.38 12.34
CA GLN A 117 15.49 13.38 11.27
C GLN A 117 14.22 13.54 10.43
N TYR A 118 13.30 12.57 10.47
CA TYR A 118 12.09 12.55 9.65
C TYR A 118 10.86 13.13 10.35
N ARG A 119 10.99 13.48 11.63
CA ARG A 119 9.90 14.01 12.44
C ARG A 119 9.25 15.23 11.78
N GLY A 120 7.96 15.12 11.49
CA GLY A 120 7.17 16.21 10.86
C GLY A 120 7.50 16.50 9.40
N ARG A 121 8.36 15.71 8.74
CA ARG A 121 8.73 15.89 7.33
C ARG A 121 8.18 14.82 6.41
N ILE A 122 7.70 13.71 6.96
CA ILE A 122 7.21 12.57 6.17
C ILE A 122 5.70 12.42 6.25
N GLN A 123 5.11 11.93 5.17
CA GLN A 123 3.69 11.61 5.09
C GLN A 123 3.47 10.39 4.20
N LEU A 124 2.59 9.48 4.62
CA LEU A 124 2.14 8.38 3.77
C LEU A 124 1.00 8.85 2.86
N VAL A 125 1.09 8.54 1.57
CA VAL A 125 0.09 8.93 0.56
C VAL A 125 -0.88 7.77 0.31
N ASN A 126 -1.67 7.41 1.33
CA ASN A 126 -2.62 6.29 1.25
C ASN A 126 -4.11 6.72 1.16
N GLY A 127 -4.40 8.02 1.28
CA GLY A 127 -5.72 8.65 1.07
C GLY A 127 -6.94 7.73 0.96
N HIS A 128 -7.48 7.59 -0.26
CA HIS A 128 -8.59 6.68 -0.59
C HIS A 128 -8.13 5.34 -1.20
N SER A 129 -6.82 5.13 -1.27
CA SER A 129 -6.19 3.98 -1.91
C SER A 129 -5.31 3.30 -0.89
N PRO A 130 -5.85 2.38 -0.07
CA PRO A 130 -5.09 1.75 1.00
C PRO A 130 -3.89 0.91 0.50
N GLY A 131 -3.87 0.54 -0.78
CA GLY A 131 -2.73 -0.08 -1.45
C GLY A 131 -1.69 0.92 -1.98
N ASN A 132 -1.92 2.23 -1.88
CA ASN A 132 -0.89 3.24 -2.12
C ASN A 132 -0.13 3.49 -0.82
N LEU A 133 1.15 3.12 -0.82
CA LEU A 133 2.05 3.16 0.33
C LEU A 133 3.19 4.15 0.10
N SER A 134 3.02 5.08 -0.85
CA SER A 134 4.08 6.00 -1.26
C SER A 134 4.44 6.97 -0.13
N LEU A 135 5.74 7.23 0.04
CA LEU A 135 6.27 8.09 1.10
C LEU A 135 6.62 9.46 0.54
N LEU A 136 5.94 10.51 1.00
CA LEU A 136 6.33 11.88 0.75
C LEU A 136 7.36 12.31 1.81
N ILE A 137 8.51 12.81 1.37
CA ILE A 137 9.52 13.44 2.23
C ILE A 137 9.63 14.91 1.83
N SER A 138 9.41 15.81 2.79
CA SER A 138 9.46 17.26 2.61
C SER A 138 10.74 17.87 3.20
N GLN A 139 11.08 19.08 2.76
CA GLN A 139 12.24 19.84 3.25
C GLN A 139 13.53 19.01 3.19
N LEU A 140 13.82 18.50 1.99
CA LEU A 140 14.93 17.58 1.77
C LEU A 140 16.28 18.20 2.14
N THR A 141 17.15 17.40 2.76
CA THR A 141 18.57 17.73 2.93
C THR A 141 19.44 16.75 2.15
N VAL A 142 20.72 17.06 1.97
CA VAL A 142 21.64 16.16 1.23
C VAL A 142 21.76 14.80 1.94
N GLU A 143 21.66 14.81 3.27
CA GLU A 143 21.67 13.63 4.13
C GLU A 143 20.45 12.73 3.94
N ASP A 144 19.34 13.26 3.40
CA ASP A 144 18.19 12.44 3.02
C ASP A 144 18.52 11.54 1.82
N GLY A 145 19.57 11.81 1.05
CA GLY A 145 20.06 10.89 0.01
C GLY A 145 20.39 9.50 0.57
N GLY A 146 20.23 8.47 -0.26
CA GLY A 146 20.55 7.09 0.10
C GLY A 146 19.56 6.05 -0.43
N TYR A 147 19.59 4.86 0.17
CA TYR A 147 18.76 3.73 -0.21
C TYR A 147 17.57 3.60 0.74
N TYR A 148 16.38 3.56 0.17
CA TYR A 148 15.10 3.41 0.84
C TYR A 148 14.48 2.09 0.44
N ARG A 149 13.76 1.45 1.36
CA ARG A 149 13.04 0.20 1.13
C ARG A 149 11.61 0.36 1.61
N CYS A 150 10.66 0.04 0.74
CA CYS A 150 9.28 -0.21 1.12
C CYS A 150 9.08 -1.72 1.21
N ASP A 151 8.79 -2.22 2.41
CA ASP A 151 8.68 -3.63 2.74
C ASP A 151 7.23 -3.91 3.16
N VAL A 152 6.53 -4.79 2.44
CA VAL A 152 5.11 -5.14 2.72
C VAL A 152 4.95 -6.54 3.31
N GLY A 153 6.04 -7.13 3.81
CA GLY A 153 6.05 -8.47 4.38
C GLY A 153 6.05 -9.58 3.32
N ALA A 154 6.02 -10.84 3.78
CA ALA A 154 6.06 -12.04 2.94
C ALA A 154 7.24 -12.09 1.92
N GLY A 155 8.33 -11.37 2.20
CA GLY A 155 9.48 -11.24 1.30
C GLY A 155 9.33 -10.20 0.20
N GLU A 156 8.18 -9.54 0.09
CA GLU A 156 7.87 -8.57 -0.96
C GLU A 156 8.32 -7.16 -0.54
N HIS A 157 9.20 -6.57 -1.34
CA HIS A 157 9.73 -5.23 -1.12
C HIS A 157 10.18 -4.58 -2.43
N ILE A 158 10.31 -3.26 -2.41
CA ILE A 158 10.97 -2.46 -3.45
C ILE A 158 12.02 -1.55 -2.84
N ASP A 159 13.16 -1.45 -3.51
CA ASP A 159 14.26 -0.56 -3.15
C ASP A 159 14.32 0.64 -4.08
N ILE A 160 14.56 1.82 -3.50
CA ILE A 160 14.60 3.10 -4.18
C ILE A 160 15.88 3.82 -3.77
N THR A 161 16.63 4.31 -4.76
CA THR A 161 17.79 5.17 -4.54
C THR A 161 17.37 6.62 -4.70
N LEU A 162 17.54 7.42 -3.66
CA LEU A 162 17.31 8.87 -3.68
C LEU A 162 18.65 9.61 -3.75
N THR A 163 18.82 10.46 -4.75
CA THR A 163 19.92 11.42 -4.85
C THR A 163 19.38 12.83 -4.61
N VAL A 164 19.97 13.55 -3.66
CA VAL A 164 19.60 14.94 -3.37
C VAL A 164 20.72 15.86 -3.84
N GLU A 165 20.40 16.74 -4.79
CA GLU A 165 21.34 17.69 -5.39
C GLU A 165 21.14 19.09 -4.78
N VAL A 166 22.23 19.80 -4.51
CA VAL A 166 22.17 21.21 -4.09
C VAL A 166 21.95 22.06 -5.34
N LEU A 167 20.94 22.94 -5.31
CA LEU A 167 20.81 23.95 -6.34
C LEU A 167 21.96 24.94 -6.16
N ASP A 168 22.86 24.99 -7.13
CA ASP A 168 23.81 26.08 -7.20
C ASP A 168 23.02 27.41 -7.22
N PRO A 169 23.48 28.44 -6.49
CA PRO A 169 22.86 29.74 -6.60
C PRO A 169 22.82 30.14 -8.08
N PRO A 170 21.72 30.73 -8.56
CA PRO A 170 21.66 31.19 -9.94
C PRO A 170 22.88 32.09 -10.15
N LYS A 171 23.75 31.73 -11.09
CA LYS A 171 24.80 32.65 -11.52
C LYS A 171 24.10 33.94 -11.87
N THR A 172 24.33 34.98 -11.08
CA THR A 172 23.81 36.32 -11.32
C THR A 172 24.43 36.83 -12.62
N THR A 173 23.86 36.45 -13.75
CA THR A 173 24.04 37.19 -14.99
C THR A 173 23.15 38.41 -14.83
N THR A 174 23.75 39.53 -14.44
CA THR A 174 23.12 40.85 -14.41
C THR A 174 22.27 41.02 -15.67
N PRO A 175 20.92 41.09 -15.58
CA PRO A 175 20.13 41.45 -16.73
C PRO A 175 20.31 42.95 -16.97
N THR A 176 21.01 43.31 -18.04
CA THR A 176 20.92 44.63 -18.64
C THR A 176 19.45 44.87 -18.98
N VAL A 177 18.85 45.87 -18.34
CA VAL A 177 17.48 46.32 -18.61
C VAL A 177 17.36 46.68 -20.09
N GLN A 178 16.65 45.85 -20.86
CA GLN A 178 16.02 46.28 -22.10
C GLN A 178 14.51 46.29 -21.89
N THR A 179 14.00 47.49 -21.68
CA THR A 179 12.58 47.82 -21.67
C THR A 179 11.95 47.40 -23.00
N THR A 180 11.16 46.34 -22.99
CA THR A 180 10.15 46.09 -24.03
C THR A 180 8.82 45.79 -23.35
N SER A 181 7.96 46.80 -23.38
CA SER A 181 6.57 46.74 -22.98
C SER A 181 5.79 45.83 -23.93
N SER A 182 5.22 44.74 -23.42
CA SER A 182 4.04 44.14 -24.03
C SER A 182 3.12 43.57 -22.96
N THR A 183 1.94 44.18 -22.91
CA THR A 183 0.82 43.82 -22.06
C THR A 183 0.07 42.67 -22.73
N SER A 184 -0.09 41.54 -22.04
CA SER A 184 -1.20 40.63 -22.35
C SER A 184 -1.73 39.99 -21.05
N THR A 185 -3.02 40.20 -20.87
CA THR A 185 -3.83 39.85 -19.70
C THR A 185 -4.15 38.35 -19.75
N ALA A 186 -3.67 37.58 -18.77
CA ALA A 186 -4.09 36.19 -18.60
C ALA A 186 -5.24 36.13 -17.58
N SER A 187 -6.45 35.81 -18.06
CA SER A 187 -7.62 35.54 -17.23
C SER A 187 -7.52 34.14 -16.61
N TYR A 188 -7.60 34.06 -15.28
CA TYR A 188 -7.69 32.81 -14.52
C TYR A 188 -9.10 32.18 -14.65
N PRO A 189 -9.22 30.85 -14.89
CA PRO A 189 -10.48 30.15 -14.65
C PRO A 189 -10.67 29.89 -13.15
N GLN A 190 -11.87 30.18 -12.64
CA GLN A 190 -12.29 29.81 -11.28
C GLN A 190 -12.43 28.28 -11.13
N PRO A 191 -12.18 27.71 -9.93
CA PRO A 191 -12.51 26.33 -9.61
C PRO A 191 -14.03 26.20 -9.39
N SER A 192 -14.68 25.31 -10.14
CA SER A 192 -16.06 24.90 -9.89
C SER A 192 -16.08 23.65 -9.01
N ASP A 193 -16.64 23.81 -7.81
CA ASP A 193 -17.39 22.85 -6.98
C ASP A 193 -17.16 21.35 -7.17
N CYS A 194 -16.37 20.74 -6.28
CA CYS A 194 -16.46 19.31 -5.99
C CYS A 194 -17.58 19.07 -4.97
N LYS A 195 -18.67 18.44 -5.42
CA LYS A 195 -19.75 17.94 -4.57
C LYS A 195 -19.22 16.83 -3.66
N HIS A 196 -19.41 16.99 -2.35
CA HIS A 196 -19.34 15.89 -1.40
C HIS A 196 -20.37 14.82 -1.76
N SER A 197 -19.90 13.59 -1.95
CA SER A 197 -20.72 12.39 -1.81
C SER A 197 -20.12 11.53 -0.71
N THR A 198 -20.85 11.45 0.40
CA THR A 198 -20.61 10.58 1.54
C THR A 198 -21.10 9.15 1.28
N LEU A 199 -20.70 8.23 2.18
CA LEU A 199 -21.13 6.83 2.40
C LEU A 199 -20.24 5.79 1.70
N THR A 200 -19.85 4.65 2.28
CA THR A 200 -20.15 4.00 3.58
C THR A 200 -19.08 2.94 3.84
N ALA A 201 -18.80 2.66 5.11
CA ALA A 201 -17.98 1.53 5.55
C ALA A 201 -18.70 0.19 5.32
N ALA A 202 -17.95 -0.86 4.97
CA ALA A 202 -18.17 -2.24 5.39
C ALA A 202 -16.99 -3.12 4.95
N GLU A 203 -16.10 -3.46 5.89
CA GLU A 203 -15.36 -4.71 5.82
C GLU A 203 -16.27 -5.83 6.32
N MET A 204 -16.56 -6.82 5.47
CA MET A 204 -16.97 -8.18 5.83
C MET A 204 -17.14 -8.97 4.53
N PHE A 205 -16.15 -9.80 4.18
CA PHE A 205 -16.36 -10.82 3.15
C PHE A 205 -17.15 -11.97 3.77
N LEU A 206 -18.45 -12.02 3.50
CA LEU A 206 -19.30 -13.17 3.76
C LEU A 206 -19.46 -13.94 2.45
N LEU A 207 -18.84 -15.12 2.34
CA LEU A 207 -19.09 -16.03 1.22
C LEU A 207 -20.55 -16.47 1.30
N HIS A 208 -21.41 -15.99 0.40
CA HIS A 208 -22.80 -16.44 0.32
C HIS A 208 -22.86 -17.67 -0.58
N LEU A 209 -23.03 -18.85 0.01
CA LEU A 209 -23.48 -20.03 -0.71
C LEU A 209 -25.02 -20.02 -0.70
N ILE A 210 -25.62 -19.73 -1.85
CA ILE A 210 -27.05 -20.00 -2.08
C ILE A 210 -27.12 -21.39 -2.71
N CYS A 211 -27.48 -22.41 -1.92
CA CYS A 211 -28.08 -23.62 -2.47
C CYS A 211 -29.55 -23.33 -2.78
N VAL A 212 -29.96 -23.51 -4.03
CA VAL A 212 -31.39 -23.67 -4.40
C VAL A 212 -31.76 -25.13 -4.18
#